data_AF-A0A957A3X1-F1
#
_entry.id   AF-A0A957A3X1-F1
#
_cell.length_a   1.000
_cell.length_b   1.000
_cell.length_c   1.000
_cell.angle_alpha   90.00
_cell.angle_beta   90.00
_cell.angle_gamma   90.00
#
_symmetry.space_group_name_H-M   'P 1'
#
loop_
_entity.id
_entity.type
_entity.pdbx_description
1 polymer ?
#
loop_
_entity_poly.entity_id
_entity_poly.type
_entity_poly.pdbx_seq_one_letter_code
_entity_poly.pdbx_strand_id
1 'polypeptide(L)'
;MPRFLALGFLVLLPLAAIVVCGGDDDDPTPTPAVSETPDSATTSAPTPAGTPIGPLTDVEYLAVICSGLEDYTAAIIREQTVEGLSAVVTDYVVSLQAVLPPEDVADFHNQFIAYLTAAIESPTDLLATPRPLPPDDVRDRLAGKEEDVEECRNARFFAEREEDDS
;
A
#
# COMPACT_ATOMS: atom_id res chain seq x y z
N MET A 1 47.19 6.13 -19.70
CA MET A 1 47.69 7.11 -18.70
C MET A 1 46.71 7.11 -17.53
N PRO A 2 47.10 6.69 -16.32
CA PRO A 2 46.22 6.67 -15.15
C PRO A 2 46.46 7.86 -14.21
N ARG A 3 45.56 8.01 -13.21
CA ARG A 3 45.50 8.98 -12.08
C ARG A 3 44.66 10.22 -12.45
N PHE A 4 43.65 10.61 -11.68
CA PHE A 4 43.57 11.00 -10.26
C PHE A 4 42.08 10.93 -9.83
N LEU A 5 41.57 10.97 -8.60
CA LEU A 5 42.02 10.98 -7.20
C LEU A 5 40.73 10.75 -6.38
N ALA A 6 40.79 9.89 -5.37
CA ALA A 6 39.75 9.79 -4.35
C ALA A 6 39.74 11.04 -3.46
N LEU A 7 38.57 11.43 -2.95
CA LEU A 7 38.47 12.15 -1.69
C LEU A 7 37.13 11.81 -1.03
N GLY A 8 37.21 10.94 -0.03
CA GLY A 8 36.14 10.65 0.90
C GLY A 8 36.01 11.78 1.93
N PHE A 9 34.77 12.05 2.32
CA PHE A 9 34.47 12.95 3.43
C PHE A 9 33.61 12.19 4.44
N LEU A 10 34.27 11.69 5.48
CA LEU A 10 33.69 10.98 6.61
C LEU A 10 33.46 12.03 7.71
N VAL A 11 32.21 12.40 7.96
CA VAL A 11 31.84 13.32 9.05
C VAL A 11 31.36 12.50 10.24
N LEU A 12 32.26 12.38 11.22
CA LEU A 12 31.97 11.97 12.60
C LEU A 12 31.31 13.15 13.33
N LEU A 13 30.09 12.97 13.84
CA LEU A 13 29.47 13.91 14.77
C LEU A 13 29.51 13.33 16.20
N PRO A 14 30.02 14.07 17.21
CA PRO A 14 30.22 13.56 18.56
C PRO A 14 28.98 13.68 19.45
N LEU A 15 28.85 12.71 20.37
CA LEU A 15 28.01 12.75 21.56
C LEU A 15 28.30 13.97 22.44
N ALA A 16 27.26 14.64 22.91
CA ALA A 16 27.32 15.54 24.07
C ALA A 16 26.29 15.09 25.12
N ALA A 17 26.80 14.68 26.28
CA ALA A 17 26.03 14.44 27.49
C ALA A 17 25.89 15.76 28.27
N ILE A 18 24.69 16.06 28.77
CA ILE A 18 24.47 17.15 29.75
C ILE A 18 23.76 16.55 30.96
N VAL A 19 24.43 16.69 32.11
CA VAL A 19 23.96 16.41 33.47
C VAL A 19 23.25 17.66 34.00
N VAL A 20 22.04 17.51 34.56
CA VAL A 20 21.46 18.45 35.54
C VAL A 20 20.83 17.63 36.66
N CYS A 21 21.39 17.78 37.86
CA CYS A 21 20.77 17.47 39.15
C CYS A 21 20.21 18.77 39.76
N GLY A 22 19.08 18.70 40.46
CA GLY A 22 18.82 19.64 41.57
C GLY A 22 17.36 19.93 41.90
N GLY A 23 16.91 19.49 43.09
CA GLY A 23 16.08 20.31 43.99
C GLY A 23 14.66 19.81 44.29
N ASP A 24 14.52 19.06 45.39
CA ASP A 24 13.29 18.74 46.14
C ASP A 24 12.51 20.00 46.62
N ASP A 25 11.18 19.95 46.57
CA ASP A 25 10.27 20.48 47.60
C ASP A 25 8.93 19.71 47.54
N ASP A 26 8.56 19.13 48.69
CA ASP A 26 7.41 18.27 48.97
C ASP A 26 6.01 18.93 48.79
N ASP A 27 5.05 18.22 48.18
CA ASP A 27 3.63 18.24 48.59
C ASP A 27 2.97 16.86 48.30
N PRO A 28 2.46 16.14 49.33
CA PRO A 28 1.98 14.78 49.22
C PRO A 28 0.50 14.70 48.79
N THR A 29 0.24 14.23 47.57
CA THR A 29 -1.07 13.64 47.23
C THR A 29 -0.93 12.13 47.05
N PRO A 30 -1.60 11.29 47.86
CA PRO A 30 -1.49 9.84 47.74
C PRO A 30 -2.32 9.35 46.55
N THR A 31 -1.65 8.87 45.50
CA THR A 31 -2.28 8.03 44.48
C THR A 31 -1.68 6.62 44.58
N PRO A 32 -2.50 5.56 44.62
CA PRO A 32 -2.04 4.22 44.92
C PRO A 32 -1.15 3.65 43.80
N ALA A 33 0.04 3.23 44.22
CA ALA A 33 0.74 1.99 43.89
C ALA A 33 0.46 1.27 42.54
N VAL A 34 1.57 1.14 41.79
CA VAL A 34 2.12 -0.14 41.29
C VAL A 34 1.47 -0.74 40.03
N SER A 35 2.16 -0.61 38.89
CA SER A 35 3.04 -1.67 38.36
C SER A 35 3.47 -1.32 36.94
N GLU A 36 4.76 -1.13 36.76
CA GLU A 36 5.41 -1.30 35.47
C GLU A 36 5.27 -2.77 35.03
N THR A 37 4.90 -2.98 33.79
CA THR A 37 5.48 -4.04 32.98
C THR A 37 5.60 -3.50 31.55
N PRO A 38 6.80 -3.16 31.08
CA PRO A 38 7.06 -3.04 29.65
C PRO A 38 7.08 -4.45 29.04
N ASP A 39 6.95 -4.55 27.74
CA ASP A 39 6.97 -5.78 26.93
C ASP A 39 5.64 -6.56 26.83
N SER A 40 4.74 -6.01 26.03
CA SER A 40 4.11 -6.83 25.00
C SER A 40 4.60 -6.35 23.65
N ALA A 41 5.82 -6.76 23.30
CA ALA A 41 6.13 -7.00 21.91
C ALA A 41 5.16 -8.08 21.43
N THR A 42 4.01 -7.66 20.91
CA THR A 42 3.24 -8.47 19.98
C THR A 42 4.14 -8.65 18.77
N THR A 43 4.94 -9.71 18.82
CA THR A 43 5.34 -10.45 17.64
C THR A 43 4.04 -10.77 16.92
N SER A 44 3.69 -9.92 15.95
CA SER A 44 2.76 -10.28 14.89
C SER A 44 3.43 -11.42 14.15
N ALA A 45 3.12 -12.65 14.56
CA ALA A 45 3.34 -13.79 13.69
C ALA A 45 2.65 -13.49 12.35
N PRO A 46 3.24 -13.86 11.20
CA PRO A 46 2.54 -13.74 9.94
C PRO A 46 1.25 -14.56 10.03
N THR A 47 0.11 -13.87 10.04
CA THR A 47 -1.18 -14.52 9.89
C THR A 47 -1.12 -15.33 8.59
N PRO A 48 -1.37 -16.64 8.61
CA PRO A 48 -1.44 -17.40 7.36
C PRO A 48 -2.48 -16.74 6.48
N ALA A 49 -2.16 -16.53 5.20
CA ALA A 49 -3.11 -16.02 4.20
C ALA A 49 -4.40 -16.82 4.35
N GLY A 50 -5.42 -16.17 4.91
CA GLY A 50 -6.67 -16.81 5.29
C GLY A 50 -7.39 -17.35 4.06
N THR A 51 -8.42 -18.16 4.27
CA THR A 51 -9.37 -18.47 3.20
C THR A 51 -9.90 -17.17 2.58
N PRO A 52 -9.86 -17.01 1.25
CA PRO A 52 -10.36 -15.82 0.59
C PRO A 52 -11.81 -15.50 0.98
N ILE A 53 -12.11 -14.21 1.14
CA ILE A 53 -13.42 -13.70 1.55
C ILE A 53 -14.30 -13.49 0.31
N GLY A 54 -15.46 -14.15 0.24
CA GLY A 54 -16.48 -13.87 -0.78
C GLY A 54 -17.43 -15.05 -1.06
N PRO A 55 -18.11 -15.07 -2.22
CA PRO A 55 -17.97 -14.14 -3.36
C PRO A 55 -18.47 -12.72 -3.01
N LEU A 56 -17.72 -11.72 -3.44
CA LEU A 56 -18.08 -10.31 -3.28
C LEU A 56 -19.13 -9.88 -4.29
N THR A 57 -19.92 -8.86 -3.93
CA THR A 57 -20.72 -8.09 -4.88
C THR A 57 -19.84 -7.16 -5.71
N ASP A 58 -20.35 -6.67 -6.85
CA ASP A 58 -19.63 -5.70 -7.70
C ASP A 58 -19.14 -4.48 -6.90
N VAL A 59 -19.96 -3.95 -5.98
CA VAL A 59 -19.61 -2.75 -5.18
C VAL A 59 -18.49 -3.07 -4.18
N GLU A 60 -18.58 -4.20 -3.48
CA GLU A 60 -17.52 -4.64 -2.55
C GLU A 60 -16.21 -4.95 -3.29
N TYR A 61 -16.30 -5.54 -4.48
CA TYR A 61 -15.14 -5.81 -5.32
C TYR A 61 -14.48 -4.53 -5.84
N LEU A 62 -15.29 -3.56 -6.27
CA LEU A 62 -14.82 -2.24 -6.69
C LEU A 62 -14.12 -1.49 -5.56
N ALA A 63 -14.64 -1.57 -4.32
CA ALA A 63 -13.98 -0.96 -3.17
C ALA A 63 -12.55 -1.48 -2.98
N VAL A 64 -12.34 -2.80 -3.10
CA VAL A 64 -11.00 -3.41 -3.02
C VAL A 64 -10.09 -2.94 -4.14
N ILE A 65 -10.59 -2.94 -5.39
CA ILE A 65 -9.80 -2.46 -6.53
C ILE A 65 -9.43 -0.99 -6.37
N CYS A 66 -10.40 -0.13 -6.12
CA CYS A 66 -10.17 1.30 -6.10
C CYS A 66 -9.33 1.74 -4.91
N SER A 67 -9.46 1.10 -3.74
CA SER A 67 -8.59 1.36 -2.58
C SER A 67 -7.13 1.13 -2.92
N GLY A 68 -6.78 -0.02 -3.51
CA GLY A 68 -5.38 -0.29 -3.85
C GLY A 68 -4.84 0.58 -5.00
N LEU A 69 -5.71 1.02 -5.91
CA LEU A 69 -5.33 2.00 -6.93
C LEU A 69 -5.07 3.38 -6.30
N GLU A 70 -5.91 3.83 -5.37
CA GLU A 70 -5.72 5.06 -4.61
C GLU A 70 -4.40 5.01 -3.83
N ASP A 71 -4.12 3.91 -3.12
CA ASP A 71 -2.87 3.72 -2.39
C ASP A 71 -1.65 3.77 -3.31
N TYR A 72 -1.71 3.09 -4.46
CA TYR A 72 -0.62 3.12 -5.44
C TYR A 72 -0.42 4.52 -6.02
N THR A 73 -1.48 5.22 -6.43
CA THR A 73 -1.37 6.58 -6.97
C THR A 73 -0.84 7.58 -5.93
N ALA A 74 -1.25 7.46 -4.67
CA ALA A 74 -0.69 8.24 -3.58
C ALA A 74 0.80 7.92 -3.35
N ALA A 75 1.18 6.65 -3.46
CA ALA A 75 2.56 6.20 -3.31
C ALA A 75 3.47 6.74 -4.42
N ILE A 76 2.99 6.90 -5.66
CA ILE A 76 3.77 7.49 -6.76
C ILE A 76 4.26 8.90 -6.43
N ILE A 77 3.49 9.66 -5.63
CA ILE A 77 3.86 11.01 -5.22
C ILE A 77 4.72 10.99 -3.96
N ARG A 78 4.40 10.09 -3.01
CA ARG A 78 4.99 10.06 -1.67
C ARG A 78 6.32 9.31 -1.62
N GLU A 79 6.41 8.18 -2.30
CA GLU A 79 7.56 7.30 -2.27
C GLU A 79 8.65 7.80 -3.22
N GLN A 80 9.89 7.80 -2.74
CA GLN A 80 11.06 8.23 -3.51
C GLN A 80 11.97 7.06 -3.88
N THR A 81 11.53 5.83 -3.60
CA THR A 81 12.33 4.62 -3.77
C THR A 81 11.51 3.53 -4.44
N VAL A 82 12.21 2.65 -5.16
CA VAL A 82 11.62 1.44 -5.74
C VAL A 82 11.06 0.54 -4.65
N GLU A 83 11.76 0.39 -3.52
CA GLU A 83 11.33 -0.45 -2.40
C GLU A 83 9.98 0.01 -1.82
N GLY A 84 9.79 1.32 -1.62
CA GLY A 84 8.53 1.86 -1.10
C GLY A 84 7.35 1.60 -2.03
N LEU A 85 7.55 1.81 -3.35
CA LEU A 85 6.53 1.49 -4.34
C LEU A 85 6.24 -0.01 -4.44
N SER A 86 7.28 -0.84 -4.37
CA SER A 86 7.16 -2.31 -4.44
C SER A 86 6.36 -2.86 -3.26
N ALA A 87 6.55 -2.29 -2.07
CA ALA A 87 5.76 -2.64 -0.89
C ALA A 87 4.26 -2.36 -1.11
N VAL A 88 3.91 -1.19 -1.65
CA VAL A 88 2.50 -0.85 -1.93
C VAL A 88 1.88 -1.76 -2.99
N VAL A 89 2.62 -2.08 -4.06
CA VAL A 89 2.14 -3.04 -5.08
C VAL A 89 1.95 -4.44 -4.47
N THR A 90 2.84 -4.85 -3.58
CA THR A 90 2.74 -6.14 -2.87
C THR A 90 1.52 -6.19 -1.96
N ASP A 91 1.28 -5.14 -1.18
CA ASP A 91 0.11 -5.04 -0.30
C ASP A 91 -1.20 -5.05 -1.11
N TYR A 92 -1.21 -4.42 -2.28
CA TYR A 92 -2.35 -4.47 -3.19
C TYR A 92 -2.59 -5.89 -3.72
N VAL A 93 -1.55 -6.61 -4.14
CA VAL A 93 -1.64 -8.01 -4.55
C VAL A 93 -2.19 -8.88 -3.41
N VAL A 94 -1.69 -8.70 -2.19
CA VAL A 94 -2.18 -9.44 -1.01
C VAL A 94 -3.66 -9.17 -0.76
N SER A 95 -4.09 -7.91 -0.86
CA SER A 95 -5.50 -7.53 -0.68
C SER A 95 -6.42 -8.17 -1.73
N LEU A 96 -5.97 -8.23 -2.99
CA LEU A 96 -6.71 -8.91 -4.06
C LEU A 96 -6.76 -10.43 -3.83
N GLN A 97 -5.66 -11.05 -3.44
CA GLN A 97 -5.62 -12.50 -3.16
C GLN A 97 -6.48 -12.91 -1.95
N ALA A 98 -6.80 -11.97 -1.06
CA ALA A 98 -7.62 -12.20 0.12
C ALA A 98 -9.13 -12.23 -0.18
N VAL A 99 -9.56 -11.96 -1.41
CA VAL A 99 -10.99 -11.88 -1.77
C VAL A 99 -11.37 -12.81 -2.93
N LEU A 100 -12.66 -13.13 -3.02
CA LEU A 100 -13.23 -13.83 -4.17
C LEU A 100 -14.05 -12.85 -5.01
N PRO A 101 -13.69 -12.62 -6.29
CA PRO A 101 -14.44 -11.74 -7.18
C PRO A 101 -15.82 -12.34 -7.55
N PRO A 102 -16.73 -11.54 -8.13
CA PRO A 102 -17.85 -12.07 -8.89
C PRO A 102 -17.38 -13.09 -9.95
N GLU A 103 -18.17 -14.14 -10.20
CA GLU A 103 -17.75 -15.28 -11.01
C GLU A 103 -17.29 -14.88 -12.42
N ASP A 104 -18.01 -13.98 -13.06
CA ASP A 104 -17.72 -13.48 -14.40
C ASP A 104 -16.54 -12.49 -14.46
N VAL A 105 -16.02 -12.09 -13.31
CA VAL A 105 -14.84 -11.21 -13.16
C VAL A 105 -13.57 -12.01 -12.81
N ALA A 106 -13.69 -13.31 -12.49
CA ALA A 106 -12.60 -14.13 -11.97
C ALA A 106 -11.37 -14.21 -12.88
N ASP A 107 -11.57 -14.34 -14.20
CA ASP A 107 -10.47 -14.39 -15.15
C ASP A 107 -9.69 -13.07 -15.21
N PHE A 108 -10.40 -11.94 -15.20
CA PHE A 108 -9.77 -10.62 -15.12
C PHE A 108 -9.04 -10.44 -13.79
N HIS A 109 -9.65 -10.83 -12.67
CA HIS A 109 -9.04 -10.71 -11.35
C HIS A 109 -7.68 -11.42 -11.28
N ASN A 110 -7.59 -12.65 -11.78
CA ASN A 110 -6.35 -13.41 -11.84
C ASN A 110 -5.30 -12.75 -12.77
N GLN A 111 -5.74 -12.24 -13.93
CA GLN A 111 -4.85 -11.50 -14.84
C GLN A 111 -4.32 -10.22 -14.21
N PHE A 112 -5.16 -9.50 -13.45
CA PHE A 112 -4.78 -8.26 -12.80
C PHE A 112 -3.80 -8.49 -11.64
N ILE A 113 -4.00 -9.55 -10.84
CA ILE A 113 -3.00 -9.98 -9.84
C ILE A 113 -1.65 -10.30 -10.50
N ALA A 114 -1.67 -11.04 -11.62
CA ALA A 114 -0.45 -11.38 -12.34
C ALA A 114 0.26 -10.14 -12.91
N TYR A 115 -0.52 -9.19 -13.45
CA TYR A 115 -0.03 -7.90 -13.93
C TYR A 115 0.69 -7.11 -12.82
N LEU A 116 0.08 -6.97 -11.65
CA LEU A 116 0.69 -6.29 -10.50
C LEU A 116 1.92 -7.04 -9.98
N THR A 117 1.85 -8.36 -9.88
CA THR A 117 2.96 -9.20 -9.41
C THR A 117 4.20 -9.07 -10.30
N ALA A 118 4.01 -9.02 -11.63
CA ALA A 118 5.10 -8.86 -12.58
C ALA A 118 5.83 -7.52 -12.42
N ALA A 119 5.15 -6.50 -11.91
CA ALA A 119 5.73 -5.18 -11.70
C ALA A 119 6.43 -5.01 -10.36
N ILE A 120 6.41 -5.99 -9.44
CA ILE A 120 7.03 -5.81 -8.10
C ILE A 120 8.51 -5.42 -8.18
N GLU A 121 9.28 -5.99 -9.12
CA GLU A 121 10.70 -5.64 -9.29
C GLU A 121 10.93 -4.30 -10.00
N SER A 122 9.90 -3.74 -10.64
CA SER A 122 9.94 -2.48 -11.39
C SER A 122 8.56 -1.80 -11.34
N PRO A 123 8.15 -1.29 -10.16
CA PRO A 123 6.76 -0.93 -9.88
C PRO A 123 6.27 0.24 -10.74
N THR A 124 7.17 1.10 -11.21
CA THR A 124 6.84 2.20 -12.12
C THR A 124 6.42 1.72 -13.52
N ASP A 125 6.70 0.47 -13.89
CA ASP A 125 6.28 -0.08 -15.19
C ASP A 125 4.75 -0.12 -15.33
N LEU A 126 4.03 -0.12 -14.21
CA LEU A 126 2.57 -0.01 -14.17
C LEU A 126 2.04 1.30 -14.79
N LEU A 127 2.88 2.34 -14.88
CA LEU A 127 2.52 3.62 -15.51
C LEU A 127 2.60 3.58 -17.03
N ALA A 128 3.36 2.64 -17.59
CA ALA A 128 3.63 2.55 -19.02
C ALA A 128 3.03 1.28 -19.65
N THR A 129 2.72 0.27 -18.84
CA THR A 129 2.18 -0.99 -19.32
C THR A 129 0.65 -0.93 -19.34
N PRO A 130 0.00 -1.23 -20.48
CA PRO A 130 -1.45 -1.33 -20.51
C PRO A 130 -1.94 -2.39 -19.54
N ARG A 131 -2.89 -2.00 -18.69
CA ARG A 131 -3.52 -2.88 -17.72
C ARG A 131 -4.50 -3.83 -18.41
N PRO A 132 -4.67 -5.08 -17.94
CA PRO A 132 -5.75 -5.94 -18.43
C PRO A 132 -7.12 -5.31 -18.16
N LEU A 133 -8.09 -5.63 -19.02
CA LEU A 133 -9.49 -5.22 -18.87
C LEU A 133 -10.40 -6.46 -18.93
N PRO A 134 -11.52 -6.48 -18.20
CA PRO A 134 -12.53 -7.51 -18.33
C PRO A 134 -13.28 -7.39 -19.67
N PRO A 135 -14.10 -8.39 -20.05
CA PRO A 135 -15.01 -8.28 -21.19
C PRO A 135 -15.87 -7.01 -21.13
N ASP A 136 -16.25 -6.46 -22.29
CA ASP A 136 -16.90 -5.15 -22.40
C ASP A 136 -18.19 -5.04 -21.57
N ASP A 137 -19.02 -6.07 -21.55
CA ASP A 137 -20.28 -6.10 -20.80
C ASP A 137 -20.04 -6.09 -19.28
N VAL A 138 -19.02 -6.81 -18.82
CA VAL A 138 -18.58 -6.78 -17.42
C VAL A 138 -17.97 -5.42 -17.09
N ARG A 139 -17.12 -4.87 -17.96
CA ARG A 139 -16.49 -3.56 -17.80
C ARG A 139 -17.53 -2.46 -17.68
N ASP A 140 -18.51 -2.42 -18.59
CA ASP A 140 -19.57 -1.41 -18.59
C ASP A 140 -20.43 -1.51 -17.32
N ARG A 141 -20.73 -2.73 -16.87
CA ARG A 141 -21.47 -2.96 -15.62
C ARG A 141 -20.71 -2.45 -14.39
N LEU A 142 -19.41 -2.72 -14.31
CA LEU A 142 -18.56 -2.27 -13.20
C LEU A 142 -18.33 -0.76 -13.25
N ALA A 143 -18.01 -0.20 -14.42
CA ALA A 143 -17.82 1.23 -14.63
C ALA A 143 -19.06 2.05 -14.21
N GLY A 144 -20.27 1.54 -14.51
CA GLY A 144 -21.53 2.18 -14.10
C GLY A 144 -21.78 2.20 -12.59
N LYS A 145 -20.96 1.53 -11.78
CA LYS A 145 -21.08 1.48 -10.31
C LYS A 145 -19.93 2.18 -9.59
N GLU A 146 -18.89 2.61 -10.31
CA GLU A 146 -17.74 3.31 -9.70
C GLU A 146 -18.13 4.61 -9.01
N GLU A 147 -19.23 5.27 -9.44
CA GLU A 147 -19.71 6.48 -8.78
C GLU A 147 -20.35 6.25 -7.40
N ASP A 148 -20.84 5.02 -7.17
CA ASP A 148 -21.48 4.62 -5.91
C ASP A 148 -20.48 4.14 -4.85
N VAL A 149 -19.22 3.95 -5.24
CA VAL A 149 -18.13 3.44 -4.40
C VAL A 149 -17.23 4.59 -3.97
N GLU A 150 -17.03 4.75 -2.66
CA GLU A 150 -16.29 5.89 -2.10
C GLU A 150 -14.84 5.91 -2.57
N GLU A 151 -14.18 4.75 -2.55
CA GLU A 151 -12.79 4.55 -2.92
C GLU A 151 -12.53 4.83 -4.41
N CYS A 152 -13.54 4.66 -5.26
CA CYS A 152 -13.43 4.89 -6.71
C CYS A 152 -13.58 6.37 -7.11
N ARG A 153 -13.88 7.28 -6.17
CA ARG A 153 -14.12 8.70 -6.49
C ARG A 153 -12.88 9.40 -7.05
N ASN A 154 -11.70 9.05 -6.54
CA ASN A 154 -10.44 9.68 -6.92
C ASN A 154 -9.65 8.86 -7.97
N ALA A 155 -9.90 7.56 -8.02
CA ALA A 155 -9.15 6.62 -8.83
C ALA A 155 -10.10 5.62 -9.49
N ARG A 156 -10.70 6.04 -10.61
CA ARG A 156 -11.56 5.15 -11.42
C ARG A 156 -10.71 4.17 -12.21
N PHE A 157 -11.16 2.93 -12.27
CA PHE A 157 -10.44 1.85 -12.93
C PHE A 157 -11.06 1.49 -14.28
N PHE A 158 -12.38 1.48 -14.39
CA PHE A 158 -13.09 0.96 -15.56
C PHE A 158 -13.73 2.03 -16.44
N ALA A 159 -14.00 3.23 -15.90
CA ALA A 159 -14.64 4.31 -16.64
C ALA A 159 -13.75 5.04 -17.67
N GLU A 160 -12.44 4.77 -17.71
CA GLU A 160 -11.55 5.34 -18.74
C GLU A 160 -11.85 4.69 -20.10
N ARG A 161 -12.72 5.32 -20.88
CA ARG A 161 -12.72 5.14 -22.34
C ARG A 161 -11.57 6.00 -22.86
N GLU A 162 -10.61 5.40 -23.54
CA GLU A 162 -9.82 6.15 -24.52
C GLU A 162 -10.84 6.77 -25.47
N GLU A 163 -11.01 8.09 -25.37
CA GLU A 163 -11.76 8.85 -26.36
C GLU A 163 -11.03 8.63 -27.67
N ASP A 164 -11.60 7.76 -28.52
CA ASP A 164 -11.22 7.60 -29.92
C ASP A 164 -11.40 8.98 -30.58
N ASP A 165 -10.33 9.77 -30.57
CA ASP A 165 -10.20 11.08 -31.19
C ASP A 165 -10.45 10.88 -32.69
N SER A 166 -11.73 10.98 -33.07
CA SER A 166 -12.26 10.81 -34.43
C SER A 166 -12.11 12.08 -35.25
#